data_AF-A0A2V9V7U5-F1
#
_entry.id   AF-A0A2V9V7U5-F1
#
_cell.length_a   1.000
_cell.length_b   1.000
_cell.length_c   1.000
_cell.angle_alpha   90.00
_cell.angle_beta   90.00
_cell.angle_gamma   90.00
#
_symmetry.space_group_name_H-M   'P 1'
#
loop_
_entity.id
_entity.type
_entity.pdbx_description
1 polymer ?
#
loop_
_entity_poly.entity_id
_entity_poly.type
_entity_poly.pdbx_seq_one_letter_code
_entity_poly.pdbx_strand_id
1 'polypeptide(L)'
;MPGWTWAAPLLAWIILILHFIVGMNPLVDIASAIALIATVFAAVYHAEVVAHRVGEPFGTLVLAIAVTIIEVALIVSVMITGGPATTTLARDTVFAAVMIVCNGIIGLCLLAGGMRHFEQDFHVKGAGAALAVLAALTVLSLVLP
;
A
#
# COMPACT_ATOMS: atom_id res chain seq x y z
N MET A 1 -5.78 9.68 -19.18
CA MET A 1 -5.28 9.69 -17.79
C MET A 1 -5.61 11.05 -17.19
N PRO A 2 -6.06 11.12 -15.93
CA PRO A 2 -6.31 12.38 -15.24
C PRO A 2 -5.03 13.21 -15.11
N GLY A 3 -5.12 14.55 -15.18
CA GLY A 3 -3.93 15.41 -15.08
C GLY A 3 -3.23 15.36 -13.71
N TRP A 4 -3.96 15.05 -12.64
CA TRP A 4 -3.41 14.99 -11.28
C TRP A 4 -2.35 13.90 -11.11
N THR A 5 -2.43 12.80 -11.86
CA THR A 5 -1.48 11.68 -11.75
C THR A 5 -0.08 12.04 -12.24
N TRP A 6 0.02 13.05 -13.11
CA TRP A 6 1.29 13.61 -13.58
C TRP A 6 1.70 14.82 -12.73
N ALA A 7 0.75 15.63 -12.29
CA ALA A 7 1.03 16.80 -11.45
C ALA A 7 1.59 16.42 -10.07
N ALA A 8 1.05 15.38 -9.43
CA ALA A 8 1.46 14.94 -8.09
C ALA A 8 2.96 14.58 -8.00
N PRO A 9 3.53 13.68 -8.82
CA PRO A 9 4.96 13.38 -8.78
C PRO A 9 5.82 14.59 -9.12
N LEU A 10 5.42 15.42 -10.09
CA LEU A 10 6.15 16.64 -10.45
C LEU A 10 6.22 17.63 -9.28
N LEU A 11 5.09 17.81 -8.59
CA LEU A 11 5.00 18.68 -7.42
C LEU A 11 5.82 18.11 -6.25
N ALA A 12 5.83 16.79 -6.07
CA ALA A 12 6.69 16.12 -5.08
C ALA A 12 8.18 16.36 -5.34
N TRP A 13 8.62 16.32 -6.60
CA TRP A 13 10.00 16.68 -6.97
C TRP A 13 10.34 18.13 -6.59
N ILE A 14 9.42 19.07 -6.84
CA ILE A 14 9.62 20.48 -6.47
C ILE A 14 9.71 20.64 -4.95
N ILE A 15 8.82 19.99 -4.19
CA ILE A 15 8.84 20.04 -2.72
C ILE A 15 10.13 19.39 -2.17
N LEU A 16 10.60 18.30 -2.78
CA LEU A 16 11.85 17.66 -2.39
C LEU A 16 13.04 18.61 -2.56
N ILE A 17 13.14 19.30 -3.70
CA ILE A 17 14.19 20.31 -3.93
C ILE A 17 14.07 21.44 -2.90
N LEU A 18 12.84 21.91 -2.63
CA LEU A 18 12.61 22.94 -1.62
C LEU A 18 13.06 22.50 -0.23
N HIS A 19 12.80 21.25 0.16
CA HIS A 19 13.22 20.68 1.43
C HIS A 19 14.76 20.68 1.56
N PHE A 20 15.49 20.34 0.48
CA PHE A 20 16.96 20.43 0.48
C PHE A 20 17.50 21.87 0.63
N ILE A 21 16.76 22.88 0.16
CA ILE A 21 17.19 24.30 0.24
C ILE A 21 16.86 24.89 1.61
N VAL A 22 15.65 24.64 2.12
CA VAL A 22 15.14 25.25 3.35
C VAL A 22 15.63 24.52 4.61
N GLY A 23 15.97 23.24 4.49
CA GLY A 23 16.34 22.39 5.63
C GLY A 23 15.13 22.03 6.50
N MET A 24 15.37 21.73 7.77
CA MET A 24 14.34 21.29 8.71
C MET A 24 13.29 22.38 8.95
N ASN A 25 12.12 22.22 8.33
CA ASN A 25 10.98 23.12 8.49
C ASN A 25 9.68 22.27 8.57
N PRO A 26 8.93 22.34 9.69
CA PRO A 26 7.74 21.52 9.89
C PRO A 26 6.69 21.63 8.76
N LEU A 27 6.55 22.81 8.15
CA LEU A 27 5.61 23.00 7.04
C LEU A 27 6.06 22.24 5.79
N VAL A 28 7.36 22.26 5.50
CA VAL A 28 7.92 21.56 4.33
C VAL A 28 7.91 20.04 4.58
N ASP A 29 8.09 19.59 5.82
CA ASP A 29 8.01 18.19 6.21
C ASP A 29 6.59 17.62 6.09
N ILE A 30 5.58 18.39 6.52
CA ILE A 30 4.18 18.01 6.32
C ILE A 30 3.84 18.01 4.82
N ALA A 31 4.32 19.02 4.08
CA ALA A 31 4.09 19.09 2.63
C ALA A 31 4.74 17.92 1.88
N SER A 32 5.95 17.50 2.28
CA SER A 32 6.64 16.35 1.68
C SER A 32 5.92 15.03 1.98
N ALA A 33 5.41 14.85 3.20
CA ALA A 33 4.59 13.69 3.54
C ALA A 33 3.31 13.61 2.69
N ILE A 34 2.58 14.72 2.55
CA ILE A 34 1.37 14.78 1.70
C ILE A 34 1.72 14.51 0.24
N ALA A 35 2.82 15.08 -0.27
CA ALA A 35 3.27 14.90 -1.64
C ALA A 35 3.70 13.45 -1.92
N LEU A 36 4.36 12.80 -0.96
CA LEU A 36 4.70 11.38 -1.04
C LEU A 36 3.45 10.51 -1.16
N ILE A 37 2.45 10.74 -0.30
CA ILE A 37 1.18 10.02 -0.32
C ILE A 37 0.51 10.18 -1.70
N ALA A 38 0.40 11.41 -2.19
CA ALA A 38 -0.20 11.69 -3.50
C ALA A 38 0.56 11.01 -4.66
N THR A 39 1.89 10.96 -4.57
CA THR A 39 2.77 10.30 -5.54
C THR A 39 2.59 8.79 -5.54
N VAL A 40 2.46 8.17 -4.37
CA VAL A 40 2.18 6.74 -4.24
C VAL A 40 0.84 6.40 -4.89
N PHE A 41 -0.23 7.16 -4.61
CA PHE A 41 -1.52 6.95 -5.27
C PHE A 41 -1.45 7.16 -6.78
N ALA A 42 -0.71 8.15 -7.26
CA ALA A 42 -0.49 8.35 -8.68
C ALA A 42 0.25 7.17 -9.32
N ALA A 43 1.27 6.61 -8.66
CA ALA A 43 2.02 5.44 -9.13
C ALA A 43 1.14 4.19 -9.21
N VAL A 44 0.32 3.94 -8.18
CA VAL A 44 -0.65 2.82 -8.17
C VAL A 44 -1.67 2.98 -9.30
N TYR A 45 -2.17 4.19 -9.55
CA TYR A 45 -3.09 4.44 -10.66
C TYR A 45 -2.43 4.15 -12.03
N HIS A 46 -1.16 4.54 -12.21
CA HIS A 46 -0.44 4.18 -13.45
C HIS A 46 -0.30 2.67 -13.59
N ALA A 47 0.05 1.96 -12.50
CA ALA A 47 0.14 0.50 -12.50
C ALA A 47 -1.22 -0.15 -12.86
N GLU A 48 -2.32 0.37 -12.34
CA GLU A 48 -3.67 -0.09 -12.66
C GLU A 48 -4.02 0.12 -14.14
N VAL A 49 -3.72 1.30 -14.70
CA VAL A 49 -3.95 1.57 -16.12
C VAL A 49 -3.11 0.64 -17.01
N VAL A 50 -1.87 0.34 -16.61
CA VAL A 50 -1.02 -0.64 -17.31
C VAL A 50 -1.62 -2.04 -17.19
N ALA A 51 -2.00 -2.47 -15.98
CA ALA A 51 -2.62 -3.76 -15.74
C ALA A 51 -3.89 -3.96 -16.58
N HIS A 52 -4.75 -2.96 -16.63
CA HIS A 52 -5.97 -3.00 -17.43
C HIS A 52 -5.68 -3.09 -18.94
N ARG A 53 -4.61 -2.44 -19.42
CA ARG A 53 -4.20 -2.56 -20.83
C ARG A 53 -3.56 -3.90 -21.17
N VAL A 54 -2.87 -4.50 -20.21
CA VAL A 54 -2.27 -5.83 -20.37
C VAL A 54 -3.34 -6.92 -20.42
N GLY A 55 -4.43 -6.74 -19.67
CA GLY A 55 -5.54 -7.71 -19.62
C GLY A 55 -5.20 -8.96 -18.80
N GLU A 56 -6.20 -9.78 -18.51
CA GLU A 56 -6.01 -10.98 -17.69
C GLU A 56 -5.34 -12.12 -18.46
N PRO A 57 -4.48 -12.93 -17.81
CA PRO A 57 -4.17 -12.96 -16.37
C PRO A 57 -3.00 -12.05 -15.95
N PHE A 58 -2.24 -11.51 -16.90
CA PHE A 58 -0.98 -10.82 -16.61
C PHE A 58 -1.18 -9.43 -16.00
N GLY A 59 -2.30 -8.76 -16.28
CA GLY A 59 -2.64 -7.46 -15.69
C GLY A 59 -2.65 -7.52 -14.16
N THR A 60 -3.30 -8.53 -13.59
CA THR A 60 -3.36 -8.75 -12.14
C THR A 60 -1.96 -8.95 -11.54
N LEU A 61 -1.09 -9.69 -12.23
CA LEU A 61 0.31 -9.86 -11.80
C LEU A 61 1.10 -8.55 -11.87
N VAL A 62 0.93 -7.76 -12.93
CA VAL A 62 1.59 -6.45 -13.07
C VAL A 62 1.19 -5.51 -11.94
N LEU A 63 -0.11 -5.42 -11.63
CA LEU A 63 -0.60 -4.58 -10.54
C LEU A 63 -0.05 -5.05 -9.19
N ALA A 64 -0.09 -6.36 -8.92
CA ALA A 64 0.41 -6.93 -7.67
C ALA A 64 1.91 -6.64 -7.49
N ILE A 65 2.73 -6.87 -8.51
CA ILE A 65 4.18 -6.61 -8.47
C ILE A 65 4.47 -5.12 -8.28
N ALA A 66 3.73 -4.24 -8.96
CA ALA A 66 3.93 -2.80 -8.80
C ALA A 66 3.66 -2.34 -7.37
N VAL A 67 2.55 -2.79 -6.76
CA VAL A 67 2.20 -2.42 -5.38
C VAL A 67 3.22 -2.98 -4.39
N THR A 68 3.66 -4.23 -4.54
CA THR A 68 4.67 -4.80 -3.63
C THR A 68 6.03 -4.10 -3.75
N ILE A 69 6.45 -3.70 -4.95
CA ILE A 69 7.68 -2.92 -5.13
C ILE A 69 7.57 -1.57 -4.41
N ILE A 70 6.44 -0.87 -4.54
CA ILE A 70 6.21 0.41 -3.87
C ILE A 70 6.28 0.23 -2.35
N GLU A 71 5.59 -0.78 -1.82
CA GLU A 71 5.54 -1.08 -0.39
C GLU A 71 6.94 -1.42 0.16
N VAL A 72 7.65 -2.37 -0.47
CA VAL A 72 8.99 -2.78 -0.04
C VAL A 72 9.98 -1.62 -0.14
N ALA A 73 9.90 -0.79 -1.18
CA ALA A 73 10.77 0.39 -1.31
C ALA A 73 10.56 1.39 -0.17
N LEU A 74 9.32 1.62 0.26
CA LEU A 74 9.01 2.50 1.39
C LEU A 74 9.52 1.92 2.72
N ILE A 75 9.28 0.63 2.96
CA ILE A 75 9.79 -0.07 4.15
C ILE A 75 11.32 0.04 4.21
N VAL A 76 12.01 -0.32 3.13
CA VAL A 76 13.48 -0.28 3.06
C VAL A 76 14.00 1.14 3.24
N SER A 77 13.36 2.15 2.64
CA SER A 77 13.74 3.56 2.80
C SER A 77 13.68 3.99 4.27
N VAL A 78 12.62 3.61 4.99
CA VAL A 78 12.47 3.91 6.42
C VAL A 78 13.49 3.12 7.25
N MET A 79 13.74 1.85 6.93
CA MET A 79 14.71 1.03 7.66
C MET A 79 16.15 1.55 7.54
N ILE A 80 16.52 2.06 6.37
CA ILE A 80 17.85 2.66 6.15
C ILE A 80 18.00 3.96 6.94
N THR A 81 16.93 4.76 7.01
CA THR A 81 16.98 6.10 7.62
C THR A 81 16.73 6.08 9.14
N GLY A 82 15.96 5.10 9.64
CA GLY A 82 15.46 5.04 11.02
C GLY A 82 16.35 4.33 12.03
N GLY A 83 17.46 3.73 11.59
CA GLY A 83 18.48 3.15 12.48
C GLY A 83 18.08 1.81 13.15
N PRO A 84 18.70 1.45 14.30
CA PRO A 84 18.53 0.11 14.91
C PRO A 84 17.08 -0.19 15.36
N ALA A 85 16.31 0.85 15.66
CA ALA A 85 14.92 0.73 16.11
C ALA A 85 13.95 0.30 15.00
N THR A 86 14.34 0.40 13.73
CA THR A 86 13.50 0.03 12.58
C THR A 86 13.76 -1.39 12.07
N THR A 87 14.55 -2.19 12.79
CA THR A 87 14.88 -3.57 12.40
C THR A 87 13.66 -4.48 12.31
N THR A 88 12.63 -4.26 13.13
CA THR A 88 11.37 -5.02 13.08
C THR A 88 10.31 -4.41 12.17
N LEU A 89 10.59 -3.26 11.55
CA LEU A 89 9.57 -2.43 10.88
C LEU A 89 8.96 -3.14 9.67
N ALA A 90 9.73 -3.96 8.94
CA ALA A 90 9.21 -4.79 7.86
C ALA A 90 8.18 -5.82 8.34
N ARG A 91 8.44 -6.51 9.45
CA ARG A 91 7.49 -7.47 10.03
C ARG A 91 6.25 -6.75 10.57
N ASP A 92 6.45 -5.64 11.27
CA ASP A 92 5.37 -4.93 11.95
C ASP A 92 4.41 -4.28 10.92
N THR A 93 4.92 -3.81 9.77
CA THR A 93 4.10 -3.30 8.65
C THR A 93 3.28 -4.40 7.97
N VAL A 94 3.87 -5.57 7.69
CA VAL A 94 3.12 -6.71 7.12
C VAL A 94 2.04 -7.20 8.10
N PHE A 95 2.36 -7.27 9.40
CA PHE A 95 1.37 -7.63 10.41
C PHE A 95 0.22 -6.62 10.48
N ALA A 96 0.54 -5.32 10.44
CA ALA A 96 -0.46 -4.26 10.39
C ALA A 96 -1.35 -4.38 9.14
N ALA A 97 -0.78 -4.66 7.97
CA ALA A 97 -1.54 -4.87 6.74
C ALA A 97 -2.54 -6.04 6.87
N VAL A 98 -2.11 -7.17 7.43
CA VAL A 98 -3.00 -8.32 7.68
C VAL A 98 -4.11 -7.94 8.66
N MET A 99 -3.78 -7.24 9.75
CA MET A 99 -4.78 -6.79 10.73
C MET A 99 -5.81 -5.84 10.11
N ILE A 100 -5.36 -4.90 9.26
CA ILE A 100 -6.23 -3.97 8.53
C ILE A 100 -7.15 -4.73 7.58
N VAL A 101 -6.63 -5.70 6.82
CA VAL A 101 -7.45 -6.47 5.88
C VAL A 101 -8.47 -7.33 6.63
N CYS A 102 -8.01 -8.14 7.60
CA CYS A 102 -8.86 -9.11 8.29
C CYS A 102 -9.89 -8.48 9.23
N ASN A 103 -9.50 -7.46 9.99
CA ASN A 103 -10.39 -6.87 11.01
C ASN A 103 -11.03 -5.58 10.51
N GLY A 104 -10.26 -4.76 9.78
CA GLY A 104 -10.74 -3.48 9.25
C GLY A 104 -11.63 -3.67 8.04
N ILE A 105 -11.03 -4.04 6.89
CA ILE A 105 -11.71 -4.07 5.59
C ILE A 105 -12.80 -5.14 5.59
N ILE A 106 -12.49 -6.39 5.93
CA ILE A 106 -13.49 -7.47 5.96
C ILE A 106 -14.57 -7.16 6.99
N GLY A 107 -14.21 -6.69 8.19
CA GLY A 107 -15.17 -6.31 9.23
C GLY A 107 -16.14 -5.20 8.78
N LEU A 108 -15.62 -4.15 8.15
CA LEU A 108 -16.44 -3.06 7.60
C LEU A 108 -17.35 -3.54 6.47
N CYS A 109 -16.86 -4.40 5.58
CA CYS A 109 -17.66 -4.99 4.51
C CYS A 109 -18.80 -5.85 5.06
N LEU A 110 -18.55 -6.63 6.12
CA LEU A 110 -19.57 -7.46 6.77
C LEU A 110 -20.60 -6.60 7.51
N LEU A 111 -20.16 -5.58 8.24
CA LEU A 111 -21.05 -4.67 8.96
C LEU A 111 -21.96 -3.90 7.98
N ALA A 112 -21.36 -3.25 6.98
CA ALA A 112 -22.11 -2.47 6.00
C ALA A 112 -23.03 -3.35 5.13
N GLY A 113 -22.56 -4.53 4.74
CA GLY A 113 -23.32 -5.49 3.97
C GLY A 113 -24.49 -6.08 4.76
N GLY A 114 -24.25 -6.52 6.00
CA GLY A 114 -25.28 -7.05 6.91
C GLY A 114 -26.33 -6.02 7.32
N MET A 115 -25.95 -4.75 7.52
CA MET A 115 -26.92 -3.68 7.78
C MET A 115 -27.92 -3.46 6.63
N ARG A 116 -27.52 -3.75 5.38
CA ARG A 116 -28.36 -3.50 4.20
C ARG A 116 -29.05 -4.77 3.67
N HIS A 117 -28.41 -5.92 3.78
CA HIS A 117 -28.87 -7.17 3.15
C HIS A 117 -29.20 -8.30 4.16
N PHE A 118 -28.93 -8.10 5.46
CA PHE A 118 -29.06 -9.06 6.58
C PHE A 118 -28.18 -10.31 6.45
N GLU A 119 -28.24 -11.01 5.31
CA GLU A 119 -27.37 -12.12 4.95
C GLU A 119 -26.53 -11.75 3.71
N GLN A 120 -25.29 -12.23 3.67
CA GLN A 120 -24.38 -12.02 2.54
C GLN A 120 -23.95 -13.36 1.97
N ASP A 121 -24.21 -13.59 0.69
CA ASP A 121 -23.66 -14.73 -0.02
C ASP A 121 -22.16 -14.51 -0.28
N PHE A 122 -21.33 -15.50 0.06
CA PHE A 122 -19.91 -15.50 -0.24
C PHE A 122 -19.45 -16.82 -0.86
N HIS A 123 -18.52 -16.73 -1.80
CA HIS A 123 -17.93 -17.90 -2.42
C HIS A 123 -16.82 -18.46 -1.52
N VAL A 124 -17.12 -19.57 -0.83
CA VAL A 124 -16.20 -20.25 0.11
C VAL A 124 -14.83 -20.56 -0.53
N LYS A 125 -14.82 -20.93 -1.81
CA LYS A 125 -13.56 -21.22 -2.54
C LYS A 125 -12.65 -19.99 -2.66
N GLY A 126 -13.22 -18.81 -2.95
CA GLY A 126 -12.45 -17.56 -3.08
C GLY A 126 -11.97 -17.05 -1.73
N ALA A 127 -12.84 -17.09 -0.72
CA ALA A 127 -12.49 -16.70 0.65
C ALA A 127 -11.39 -17.61 1.24
N GLY A 128 -11.51 -18.93 1.05
CA GLY A 128 -10.53 -19.90 1.51
C GLY A 128 -9.15 -19.70 0.86
N ALA A 129 -9.11 -19.43 -0.45
CA ALA A 129 -7.85 -19.15 -1.15
C ALA A 129 -7.16 -17.87 -0.60
N ALA A 130 -7.91 -16.80 -0.38
CA ALA A 130 -7.37 -15.56 0.19
C ALA A 130 -6.86 -15.75 1.63
N LEU A 131 -7.62 -16.45 2.47
CA LEU A 131 -7.22 -16.77 3.84
C LEU A 131 -5.99 -17.67 3.90
N ALA A 132 -5.86 -18.63 2.98
CA ALA A 132 -4.68 -19.49 2.90
C ALA A 132 -3.40 -18.69 2.55
N VAL A 133 -3.50 -17.73 1.62
CA VAL A 133 -2.38 -16.84 1.29
C VAL A 133 -2.02 -15.96 2.48
N LEU A 134 -3.00 -15.37 3.16
CA LEU A 134 -2.77 -14.55 4.36
C LEU A 134 -2.12 -15.37 5.50
N ALA A 135 -2.55 -16.61 5.70
CA ALA A 135 -1.96 -17.53 6.66
C ALA A 135 -0.50 -17.85 6.32
N ALA A 136 -0.20 -18.15 5.05
CA ALA A 136 1.17 -18.40 4.61
C ALA A 136 2.08 -17.17 4.81
N LEU A 137 1.59 -15.97 4.45
CA LEU A 137 2.32 -14.71 4.60
C LEU A 137 2.59 -14.37 6.06
N THR A 138 1.60 -14.53 6.94
CA THR A 138 1.77 -14.28 8.38
C THR A 138 2.74 -15.26 9.02
N VAL A 139 2.64 -16.55 8.71
CA VAL A 139 3.59 -17.55 9.21
C VAL A 139 5.00 -17.22 8.75
N LEU A 140 5.21 -16.93 7.46
CA LEU A 140 6.52 -16.55 6.95
C LEU A 140 7.07 -15.30 7.64
N SER A 141 6.25 -14.26 7.80
CA SER A 141 6.68 -12.99 8.41
C SER A 141 6.98 -13.08 9.90
N LEU A 142 6.32 -13.99 10.63
CA LEU A 142 6.52 -14.15 12.07
C LEU A 142 7.60 -15.17 12.43
N VAL A 143 7.88 -16.13 11.54
CA VAL A 143 8.88 -17.19 11.77
C VAL A 143 10.26 -16.82 11.23
N LEU A 144 10.34 -16.12 10.09
CA LEU A 144 11.61 -15.61 9.60
C LEU A 144 12.01 -14.34 10.39
N PRO A 145 13.27 -14.25 10.85
CA PRO A 145 13.77 -13.14 11.66
C PRO A 145 13.85 -11.82 10.88
#